data_AF-A0A7Z9PWA7-F1
#
_entry.id   AF-A0A7Z9PWA7-F1
#
_cell.length_a   1.000
_cell.length_b   1.000
_cell.length_c   1.000
_cell.angle_alpha   90.00
_cell.angle_beta   90.00
_cell.angle_gamma   90.00
#
_symmetry.space_group_name_H-M   'P 1'
#
loop_
_entity.id
_entity.type
_entity.pdbx_description
1 polymer ?
#
loop_
_entity_poly.entity_id
_entity_poly.type
_entity_poly.pdbx_seq_one_letter_code
_entity_poly.pdbx_strand_id
1 'polypeptide(L)'
;MNLAKFGLTRNDAGAVVEVDSYDLVDISKQEAELSSLDVEVIEPEELQDKIFALATTLGLFDVPQNSYDLAFSTARVQAHSKPKTRTQTAKKKYVKRRKNTKKAFIDRMKEKFDLLDLEKPIREMNRSELLAHFEDEDSLERYERSQSKKKKRRIRFGKKKRRSRERRRVDSKKFARNLIWQIYGDIEAGRTPEFARVSCNMRSIYYYIKTVIREQASLFSDPDGVYDDIYKSMQALVLSGLLSYKDFNIVDDRRAYRLLPPEYGNTNVILLAEKDSFVGRFFELGSQYGTMVQITKGLSSILMADTLLTEMFESGYDMNKQLSILSFCDFDPAGSSIPYHFAKHLRALGFSNIRNFAQYGAVVDYREEEDGTKVKRSQIRPCLDIVAPKDLPVEVRDKIKHRLSADIRDNPSTKDWAFITGGITGTGNNKEDAISSEMLLPYLAENLEAKIHPLLDKKPETFGRQLNYSYLHRTIREYIGARVELGHWDDVP
;
A
#
# COMPACT_ATOMS: atom_id res chain seq x y z
N MET A 1 10.82 0.67 -8.08
CA MET A 1 10.22 0.28 -6.79
C MET A 1 11.14 0.75 -5.69
N ASN A 2 10.63 1.14 -4.51
CA ASN A 2 11.53 1.31 -3.37
C ASN A 2 11.97 -0.09 -2.93
N LEU A 3 12.74 -0.71 -3.81
CA LEU A 3 13.03 -2.13 -3.84
C LEU A 3 13.74 -2.54 -2.55
N ALA A 4 14.55 -1.63 -2.00
CA ALA A 4 15.21 -1.78 -0.72
C ALA A 4 14.23 -2.10 0.43
N LYS A 5 12.99 -1.56 0.39
CA LYS A 5 11.94 -1.87 1.37
C LYS A 5 11.55 -3.36 1.35
N PHE A 6 11.59 -3.96 0.17
CA PHE A 6 11.20 -5.34 -0.09
C PHE A 6 12.42 -6.24 -0.29
N GLY A 7 13.61 -5.88 0.22
CA GLY A 7 14.81 -6.70 0.01
C GLY A 7 15.13 -6.95 -1.47
N LEU A 8 14.66 -6.08 -2.36
CA LEU A 8 14.86 -6.20 -3.80
C LEU A 8 15.80 -5.07 -4.28
N THR A 9 16.41 -5.24 -5.44
CA THR A 9 17.28 -4.26 -6.12
C THR A 9 17.06 -4.36 -7.62
N ARG A 10 17.47 -3.36 -8.40
CA ARG A 10 17.59 -3.55 -9.86
C ARG A 10 19.02 -3.93 -10.19
N ASN A 11 19.21 -4.98 -10.99
CA ASN A 11 20.50 -5.22 -11.64
C ASN A 11 20.72 -4.22 -12.79
N ASP A 12 21.90 -4.30 -13.40
CA ASP A 12 22.30 -3.42 -14.50
C ASP A 12 21.40 -3.55 -15.75
N ALA A 13 20.66 -4.66 -15.88
CA ALA A 13 19.65 -4.87 -16.93
C ALA A 13 18.27 -4.27 -16.58
N GLY A 14 18.13 -3.64 -15.40
CA GLY A 14 16.88 -3.06 -14.93
C GLY A 14 15.86 -4.06 -14.38
N ALA A 15 16.21 -5.36 -14.32
CA ALA A 15 15.37 -6.40 -13.74
C ALA A 15 15.38 -6.29 -12.21
N VAL A 16 14.23 -6.50 -11.58
CA VAL A 16 14.16 -6.58 -10.12
C VAL A 16 14.68 -7.94 -9.68
N VAL A 17 15.77 -7.93 -8.90
CA VAL A 17 16.41 -9.10 -8.30
C VAL A 17 16.32 -8.99 -6.79
N GLU A 18 16.22 -10.12 -6.10
CA GLU A 18 16.44 -10.17 -4.64
C GLU A 18 17.83 -9.64 -4.32
N VAL A 19 17.89 -8.73 -3.35
CA VAL A 19 19.14 -8.41 -2.65
C VAL A 19 19.43 -9.65 -1.83
N ASP A 20 20.60 -10.26 -2.05
CA ASP A 20 21.07 -11.39 -1.24
C ASP A 20 20.74 -11.17 0.24
N SER A 21 20.03 -12.16 0.82
CA SER A 21 19.68 -12.35 2.24
C SER A 21 18.46 -11.62 2.83
N TYR A 22 17.34 -12.33 2.88
CA TYR A 22 16.51 -12.34 4.09
C TYR A 22 17.12 -13.33 5.07
N ASP A 23 17.46 -12.87 6.27
CA ASP A 23 17.72 -13.79 7.36
C ASP A 23 16.38 -14.28 7.91
N LEU A 24 16.17 -15.58 7.80
CA LEU A 24 15.14 -16.31 8.52
C LEU A 24 15.57 -16.33 10.00
N VAL A 25 14.95 -15.50 10.84
CA VAL A 25 15.25 -15.45 12.27
C VAL A 25 14.26 -16.32 13.02
N ASP A 26 14.77 -17.26 13.80
CA ASP A 26 13.96 -18.10 14.68
C ASP A 26 13.33 -17.24 15.79
N ILE A 27 12.00 -17.29 15.92
CA ILE A 27 11.24 -16.59 16.96
C ILE A 27 10.57 -17.58 17.91
N SER A 28 10.26 -17.12 19.12
CA SER A 28 9.55 -17.94 20.11
C SER A 28 8.06 -18.10 19.75
N LYS A 29 7.40 -19.14 20.30
CA LYS A 29 5.95 -19.36 20.13
C LYS A 29 5.11 -18.19 20.63
N GLN A 30 5.50 -17.56 21.75
CA GLN A 30 4.82 -16.38 22.27
C GLN A 30 4.98 -15.16 21.35
N GLU A 31 6.17 -14.95 20.76
CA GLU A 31 6.37 -13.90 19.75
C GLU A 31 5.59 -14.18 18.47
N ALA A 32 5.45 -15.44 18.06
CA ALA A 32 4.64 -15.83 16.93
C ALA A 32 3.13 -15.66 17.17
N GLU A 33 2.65 -15.93 18.39
CA GLU A 33 1.25 -15.73 18.78
C GLU A 33 0.90 -14.24 18.99
N LEU A 34 1.89 -13.40 19.34
CA LEU A 34 1.75 -11.94 19.45
C LEU A 34 1.99 -11.20 18.13
N SER A 35 2.72 -11.82 17.20
CA SER A 35 2.92 -11.33 15.83
C SER A 35 1.65 -11.60 15.01
N SER A 36 0.91 -10.55 14.67
CA SER A 36 -0.22 -10.65 13.73
C SER A 36 0.20 -10.92 12.28
N LEU A 37 1.46 -11.29 12.00
CA LEU A 37 2.08 -11.29 10.67
C LEU A 37 3.03 -12.47 10.41
N ASP A 38 2.86 -13.05 9.20
CA ASP A 38 3.73 -13.93 8.40
C ASP A 38 4.60 -14.92 9.17
N VAL A 39 3.95 -15.79 9.93
CA VAL A 39 4.55 -17.04 10.40
C VAL A 39 4.24 -18.12 9.37
N GLU A 40 5.23 -18.50 8.57
CA GLU A 40 5.14 -19.73 7.78
C GLU A 40 5.27 -20.94 8.70
N VAL A 41 4.22 -21.75 8.77
CA VAL A 41 4.23 -23.07 9.44
C VAL A 41 4.52 -24.11 8.38
N ILE A 42 5.74 -24.64 8.37
CA ILE A 42 6.15 -25.71 7.44
C ILE A 42 5.67 -27.06 8.00
N GLU A 43 4.78 -27.75 7.27
CA GLU A 43 4.24 -29.09 7.59
C GLU A 43 4.78 -30.17 6.63
N PRO A 44 4.87 -31.46 7.01
CA PRO A 44 5.69 -32.47 6.33
C PRO A 44 5.06 -33.05 5.05
N GLU A 45 5.92 -33.32 4.05
CA GLU A 45 5.62 -33.79 2.69
C GLU A 45 4.79 -35.10 2.59
N GLU A 46 4.73 -35.92 3.65
CA GLU A 46 3.95 -37.18 3.67
C GLU A 46 2.42 -36.99 3.53
N LEU A 47 1.90 -35.81 3.87
CA LEU A 47 0.46 -35.51 3.74
C LEU A 47 0.08 -35.20 2.28
N GLN A 48 0.99 -34.64 1.48
CA GLN A 48 0.74 -34.31 0.08
C GLN A 48 0.66 -35.57 -0.79
N ASP A 49 1.56 -36.53 -0.59
CA ASP A 49 1.60 -37.77 -1.36
C ASP A 49 0.35 -38.64 -1.16
N LYS A 50 -0.19 -38.67 0.06
CA LYS A 50 -1.39 -39.46 0.40
C LYS A 50 -2.69 -38.83 -0.11
N ILE A 51 -2.79 -37.50 -0.10
CA ILE A 51 -3.93 -36.79 -0.69
C ILE A 51 -3.95 -36.97 -2.22
N PHE A 52 -2.79 -37.00 -2.86
CA PHE A 52 -2.67 -37.23 -4.30
C PHE A 52 -3.09 -38.66 -4.70
N ALA A 53 -2.71 -39.66 -3.90
CA ALA A 53 -3.18 -41.04 -4.07
C ALA A 53 -4.72 -41.13 -3.97
N LEU A 54 -5.31 -40.49 -2.96
CA LEU A 54 -6.76 -40.49 -2.72
C LEU A 54 -7.55 -39.82 -3.85
N ALA A 55 -7.06 -38.70 -4.38
CA ALA A 55 -7.67 -38.01 -5.52
C ALA A 55 -7.64 -38.84 -6.82
N THR A 56 -6.61 -39.68 -6.97
CA THR A 56 -6.49 -40.63 -8.09
C THR A 56 -7.47 -41.79 -7.94
N THR A 57 -7.64 -42.32 -6.72
CA THR A 57 -8.59 -43.41 -6.40
C THR A 57 -10.05 -42.98 -6.57
N LEU A 58 -10.37 -41.71 -6.31
CA LEU A 58 -11.72 -41.16 -6.47
C LEU A 58 -12.08 -40.76 -7.92
N GLY A 59 -11.21 -41.04 -8.90
CA GLY A 59 -11.47 -40.76 -10.31
C GLY A 59 -11.55 -39.27 -10.66
N LEU A 60 -10.92 -38.41 -9.86
CA LEU A 60 -10.94 -36.94 -10.06
C LEU A 60 -9.97 -36.47 -11.16
N PHE A 61 -9.24 -37.39 -11.81
CA PHE A 61 -8.35 -37.12 -12.93
C PHE A 61 -8.76 -37.94 -14.17
N ASP A 62 -9.22 -37.25 -15.21
CA ASP A 62 -9.24 -37.76 -16.58
C ASP A 62 -8.06 -37.09 -17.32
N VAL A 63 -6.87 -37.67 -17.21
CA VAL A 63 -5.71 -37.30 -18.04
C VAL A 63 -5.15 -38.59 -18.64
N PRO A 64 -4.91 -38.67 -19.97
CA PRO A 64 -4.36 -39.86 -20.58
C PRO A 64 -2.99 -40.21 -19.97
N GLN A 65 -2.81 -41.48 -19.59
CA GLN A 65 -1.62 -42.03 -18.93
C GLN A 65 -0.28 -41.75 -19.64
N ASN A 66 -0.29 -41.41 -20.93
CA ASN A 66 0.92 -41.34 -21.76
C ASN A 66 1.77 -40.07 -21.55
N SER A 67 1.33 -39.10 -20.74
CA SER A 67 2.10 -37.88 -20.44
C SER A 67 3.00 -38.02 -19.21
N TYR A 68 2.85 -39.09 -18.42
CA TYR A 68 3.47 -39.22 -17.09
C TYR A 68 4.75 -40.07 -17.06
N ASP A 69 4.95 -40.99 -18.01
CA ASP A 69 6.13 -41.87 -18.02
C ASP A 69 7.46 -41.13 -18.33
N LEU A 70 7.38 -39.92 -18.92
CA LEU A 70 8.56 -39.12 -19.23
C LEU A 70 9.06 -38.30 -18.03
N ALA A 71 8.20 -37.97 -17.06
CA ALA A 71 8.55 -37.13 -15.91
C ALA A 71 9.06 -37.93 -14.70
N PHE A 72 8.67 -39.20 -14.56
CA PHE A 72 9.02 -40.04 -13.40
C PHE A 72 10.22 -40.98 -13.62
N SER A 73 10.67 -41.21 -14.86
CA SER A 73 11.85 -42.06 -15.12
C SER A 73 13.18 -41.38 -14.74
N THR A 74 13.22 -40.05 -14.67
CA THR A 74 14.40 -39.29 -14.25
C THR A 74 14.56 -39.15 -12.74
N ALA A 75 13.48 -39.30 -11.96
CA ALA A 75 13.51 -39.11 -10.50
C ALA A 75 13.80 -40.40 -9.70
N ARG A 76 13.62 -41.59 -10.30
CA ARG A 76 13.64 -42.88 -9.57
C ARG A 76 15.01 -43.56 -9.41
N VAL A 77 16.10 -42.98 -9.94
CA VAL A 77 17.43 -43.64 -9.93
C VAL A 77 18.25 -43.34 -8.65
N GLN A 78 17.81 -42.47 -7.75
CA GLN A 78 18.61 -42.12 -6.55
C GLN A 78 17.79 -42.04 -5.25
N ALA A 79 17.22 -43.14 -4.77
CA ALA A 79 16.85 -43.27 -3.35
C ALA A 79 16.53 -44.71 -2.96
N HIS A 80 17.55 -45.50 -2.65
CA HIS A 80 17.39 -46.75 -1.90
C HIS A 80 18.26 -46.69 -0.63
N SER A 81 17.66 -46.20 0.46
CA SER A 81 18.14 -46.47 1.81
C SER A 81 16.96 -46.57 2.78
N LYS A 82 16.95 -47.66 3.55
CA LYS A 82 15.90 -48.09 4.50
C LYS A 82 15.56 -47.04 5.58
N PRO A 83 14.33 -47.07 6.14
CA PRO A 83 13.86 -46.05 7.08
C PRO A 83 14.48 -46.25 8.47
N LYS A 84 14.99 -45.17 9.08
CA LYS A 84 15.31 -45.14 10.51
C LYS A 84 14.11 -44.62 11.28
N THR A 85 13.68 -45.41 12.26
CA THR A 85 12.79 -45.01 13.36
C THR A 85 13.25 -43.70 14.01
N ARG A 86 12.39 -42.67 14.03
CA ARG A 86 12.64 -41.47 14.83
C ARG A 86 11.35 -40.86 15.35
N THR A 87 11.05 -41.14 16.61
CA THR A 87 10.17 -40.38 17.49
C THR A 87 10.83 -39.05 17.84
N GLN A 88 10.53 -37.99 17.10
CA GLN A 88 10.64 -36.62 17.60
C GLN A 88 9.46 -35.84 17.02
N THR A 89 8.54 -35.43 17.90
CA THR A 89 7.54 -34.40 17.62
C THR A 89 8.25 -33.19 17.01
N ALA A 90 8.01 -32.96 15.72
CA ALA A 90 8.58 -31.84 15.00
C ALA A 90 8.12 -30.55 15.69
N LYS A 91 9.04 -29.88 16.39
CA LYS A 91 8.77 -28.56 16.97
C LYS A 91 8.53 -27.60 15.82
N LYS A 92 7.35 -26.99 15.77
CA LYS A 92 7.02 -25.91 14.82
C LYS A 92 8.10 -24.83 14.94
N LYS A 93 8.79 -24.57 13.83
CA LYS A 93 9.86 -23.58 13.74
C LYS A 93 9.22 -22.29 13.21
N TYR A 94 9.24 -21.25 14.03
CA TYR A 94 8.64 -19.95 13.71
C TYR A 94 9.73 -19.04 13.17
N VAL A 95 9.50 -18.40 12.03
CA VAL A 95 10.52 -17.65 11.32
C VAL A 95 10.00 -16.26 10.94
N LYS A 96 10.77 -15.20 11.23
CA LYS A 96 10.46 -13.81 10.84
C LYS A 96 11.40 -13.33 9.73
N ARG A 97 10.84 -12.68 8.70
CA ARG A 97 11.63 -11.99 7.66
C ARG A 97 12.14 -10.64 8.21
N ARG A 98 13.46 -10.41 8.20
CA ARG A 98 14.07 -9.12 8.58
C ARG A 98 14.47 -8.32 7.34
N LYS A 99 14.12 -7.03 7.27
CA LYS A 99 14.57 -6.14 6.17
C LYS A 99 16.09 -5.91 6.28
N ASN A 100 16.85 -6.43 5.33
CA ASN A 100 18.29 -6.18 5.26
C ASN A 100 18.58 -4.87 4.50
N THR A 101 18.19 -3.74 5.09
CA THR A 101 18.43 -2.42 4.48
C THR A 101 19.91 -2.06 4.64
N LYS A 102 20.64 -1.90 3.53
CA LYS A 102 22.08 -1.55 3.56
C LYS A 102 22.33 -0.37 4.50
N LYS A 103 23.26 -0.51 5.44
CA LYS A 103 23.63 0.55 6.41
C LYS A 103 23.87 1.90 5.73
N ALA A 104 24.58 1.91 4.60
CA ALA A 104 24.82 3.11 3.79
C ALA A 104 23.55 3.81 3.28
N PHE A 105 22.47 3.07 3.03
CA PHE A 105 21.18 3.67 2.70
C PHE A 105 20.56 4.33 3.94
N ILE A 106 20.55 3.64 5.08
CA ILE A 106 20.03 4.21 6.33
C ILE A 106 20.78 5.49 6.69
N ASP A 107 22.12 5.48 6.64
CA ASP A 107 22.96 6.63 7.00
C ASP A 107 22.67 7.85 6.10
N ARG A 108 22.61 7.64 4.77
CA ARG A 108 22.23 8.69 3.81
C ARG A 108 20.83 9.26 4.06
N MET A 109 19.90 8.41 4.48
CA MET A 109 18.53 8.84 4.74
C MET A 109 18.38 9.53 6.10
N LYS A 110 19.17 9.12 7.10
CA LYS A 110 19.32 9.86 8.36
C LYS A 110 19.83 11.27 8.11
N GLU A 111 20.87 11.41 7.29
CA GLU A 111 21.39 12.71 6.87
C GLU A 111 20.33 13.54 6.14
N LYS A 112 19.68 12.95 5.12
CA LYS A 112 18.65 13.63 4.32
C LYS A 112 17.46 14.17 5.16
N PHE A 113 17.03 13.41 6.16
CA PHE A 113 15.86 13.74 6.97
C PHE A 113 16.21 14.37 8.34
N ASP A 114 17.50 14.56 8.61
CA ASP A 114 18.02 15.06 9.89
C ASP A 114 17.50 14.22 11.07
N LEU A 115 17.67 12.90 10.94
CA LEU A 115 17.29 11.92 11.95
C LEU A 115 18.44 11.72 12.95
N LEU A 116 18.10 11.83 14.22
CA LEU A 116 18.99 11.85 15.36
C LEU A 116 18.86 10.52 16.12
N ASP A 117 20.00 9.98 16.54
CA ASP A 117 20.05 8.89 17.51
C ASP A 117 20.05 9.51 18.91
N LEU A 118 18.86 9.62 19.51
CA LEU A 118 18.67 10.26 20.81
C LEU A 118 18.82 9.25 21.93
N GLU A 119 19.70 9.52 22.89
CA GLU A 119 19.86 8.69 24.09
C GLU A 119 18.61 8.71 24.97
N LYS A 120 17.93 9.86 25.04
CA LYS A 120 16.74 10.07 25.86
C LYS A 120 15.47 10.04 25.00
N PRO A 121 14.39 9.39 25.46
CA PRO A 121 13.07 9.48 24.84
C PRO A 121 12.61 10.93 24.69
N ILE A 122 12.16 11.33 23.49
CA ILE A 122 11.61 12.68 23.23
C ILE A 122 10.47 12.98 24.20
N ARG A 123 9.71 11.96 24.59
CA ARG A 123 8.60 12.10 25.54
C ARG A 123 9.03 12.52 26.95
N GLU A 124 10.29 12.27 27.30
CA GLU A 124 10.89 12.55 28.61
C GLU A 124 11.78 13.81 28.57
N MET A 125 11.90 14.45 27.40
CA MET A 125 12.72 15.65 27.24
C MET A 125 12.07 16.88 27.87
N ASN A 126 12.88 17.65 28.59
CA ASN A 126 12.49 18.95 29.10
C ASN A 126 12.63 20.04 28.02
N ARG A 127 12.20 21.26 28.37
CA ARG A 127 12.22 22.42 27.46
C ARG A 127 13.59 22.70 26.84
N SER A 128 14.66 22.64 27.64
CA SER A 128 16.02 22.93 27.18
C SER A 128 16.55 21.85 26.25
N GLU A 129 16.25 20.58 26.53
CA GLU A 129 16.64 19.44 25.71
C GLU A 129 15.92 19.48 24.35
N LEU A 130 14.62 19.76 24.33
CA LEU A 130 13.86 19.91 23.08
C LEU A 130 14.41 21.03 22.19
N LEU A 131 14.77 22.18 22.79
CA LEU A 131 15.40 23.28 22.07
C LEU A 131 16.83 22.96 21.63
N ALA A 132 17.56 22.09 22.34
CA ALA A 132 18.91 21.73 21.93
C ALA A 132 18.90 20.87 20.65
N HIS A 133 17.90 20.01 20.47
CA HIS A 133 17.84 19.08 19.33
C HIS A 133 16.97 19.57 18.17
N PHE A 134 15.93 20.36 18.46
CA PHE A 134 14.89 20.68 17.48
C PHE A 134 14.66 22.18 17.32
N GLU A 135 15.62 23.03 17.68
CA GLU A 135 15.44 24.47 17.47
C GLU A 135 15.28 24.81 15.99
N ASP A 136 14.33 25.69 15.72
CA ASP A 136 14.12 26.31 14.42
C ASP A 136 15.22 27.36 14.17
N GLU A 137 16.11 27.09 13.22
CA GLU A 137 17.24 27.96 12.85
C GLU A 137 16.77 29.36 12.42
N ASP A 138 15.63 29.47 11.73
CA ASP A 138 15.05 30.77 11.36
C ASP A 138 14.61 31.56 12.60
N SER A 139 14.13 30.85 13.64
CA SER A 139 13.78 31.46 14.92
C SER A 139 15.02 31.93 15.67
N LEU A 140 16.13 31.19 15.56
CA LEU A 140 17.42 31.53 16.15
C LEU A 140 18.01 32.77 15.45
N GLU A 141 18.06 32.79 14.12
CA GLU A 141 18.54 33.95 13.35
C GLU A 141 17.73 35.22 13.64
N ARG A 142 16.39 35.12 13.67
CA ARG A 142 15.53 36.27 14.03
C ARG A 142 15.82 36.75 15.46
N TYR A 143 15.99 35.83 16.39
CA TYR A 143 16.35 36.15 17.77
C TYR A 143 17.71 36.85 17.86
N GLU A 144 18.75 36.34 17.20
CA GLU A 144 20.10 36.93 17.20
C GLU A 144 20.13 38.31 16.54
N ARG A 145 19.43 38.47 15.41
CA ARG A 145 19.21 39.78 14.76
C ARG A 145 18.47 40.75 15.68
N SER A 146 17.53 40.28 16.49
CA SER A 146 16.81 41.13 17.44
C SER A 146 17.67 41.49 18.67
N GLN A 147 18.55 40.60 19.14
CA GLN A 147 19.51 40.88 20.22
C GLN A 147 20.61 41.86 19.80
N SER A 148 21.17 41.70 18.60
CA SER A 148 22.19 42.60 18.04
C SER A 148 21.64 44.01 17.79
N LYS A 149 20.41 44.14 17.29
CA LYS A 149 19.69 45.45 17.20
C LYS A 149 19.41 46.06 18.59
N LYS A 150 19.13 45.25 19.61
CA LYS A 150 18.92 45.70 21.00
C LYS A 150 20.22 46.19 21.66
N LYS A 151 21.37 45.55 21.40
CA LYS A 151 22.69 46.02 21.89
C LYS A 151 23.00 47.42 21.35
N LYS A 152 22.65 47.69 20.08
CA LYS A 152 22.77 49.03 19.47
C LYS A 152 21.76 50.05 20.01
N ARG A 153 20.52 49.66 20.33
CA ARG A 153 19.47 50.55 20.85
C ARG A 153 19.57 50.88 22.35
N ARG A 154 20.14 49.98 23.17
CA ARG A 154 20.38 50.22 24.62
C ARG A 154 21.37 51.36 24.90
N ILE A 155 22.21 51.71 23.93
CA ILE A 155 23.12 52.85 24.01
C ILE A 155 22.38 54.20 23.83
N ARG A 156 21.15 54.22 23.26
CA ARG A 156 20.50 55.48 22.86
C ARG A 156 19.23 55.88 23.61
N PHE A 157 18.43 54.96 24.17
CA PHE A 157 17.17 55.37 24.82
C PHE A 157 16.78 54.48 26.00
N GLY A 158 16.81 55.07 27.21
CA GLY A 158 16.21 54.50 28.40
C GLY A 158 14.70 54.67 28.39
N LYS A 159 13.95 53.65 27.99
CA LYS A 159 12.52 53.48 28.38
C LYS A 159 12.08 52.03 28.23
N LYS A 160 11.53 51.48 29.32
CA LYS A 160 10.97 50.13 29.45
C LYS A 160 9.65 50.04 28.67
N LYS A 161 9.65 49.51 27.44
CA LYS A 161 8.44 48.95 26.82
C LYS A 161 8.33 47.46 27.15
N ARG A 162 7.10 47.02 27.47
CA ARG A 162 6.73 45.64 27.80
C ARG A 162 7.31 44.66 26.76
N ARG A 163 7.95 43.62 27.31
CA ARG A 163 8.81 42.66 26.62
C ARG A 163 7.97 41.67 25.79
N SER A 164 7.93 41.80 24.47
CA SER A 164 7.79 40.61 23.62
C SER A 164 9.20 39.98 23.49
N ARG A 165 9.52 39.04 24.37
CA ARG A 165 10.65 38.14 24.11
C ARG A 165 10.21 37.29 22.92
N GLU A 166 10.83 37.51 21.76
CA GLU A 166 10.91 36.50 20.71
C GLU A 166 11.48 35.24 21.39
N ARG A 167 10.65 34.19 21.49
CA ARG A 167 11.00 32.95 22.18
C ARG A 167 11.56 32.00 21.13
N ARG A 168 12.72 31.40 21.40
CA ARG A 168 13.26 30.25 20.66
C ARG A 168 12.14 29.21 20.47
N ARG A 169 11.98 28.68 19.26
CA ARG A 169 10.91 27.75 18.91
C ARG A 169 11.48 26.41 18.45
N VAL A 170 10.64 25.38 18.55
CA VAL A 170 10.94 24.06 18.00
C VAL A 170 10.45 23.99 16.56
N ASP A 171 11.28 23.45 15.66
CA ASP A 171 10.87 22.98 14.34
C ASP A 171 10.01 21.72 14.51
N SER A 172 8.69 21.90 14.32
CA SER A 172 7.69 20.84 14.46
C SER A 172 7.88 19.70 13.47
N LYS A 173 8.42 19.95 12.28
CA LYS A 173 8.68 18.93 11.26
C LYS A 173 9.89 18.08 11.62
N LYS A 174 10.99 18.72 12.04
CA LYS A 174 12.18 17.99 12.54
C LYS A 174 11.83 17.17 13.77
N PHE A 175 11.08 17.75 14.71
CA PHE A 175 10.55 17.06 15.89
C PHE A 175 9.71 15.83 15.48
N ALA A 176 8.74 15.99 14.59
CA ALA A 176 7.85 14.92 14.15
C ALA A 176 8.58 13.76 13.46
N ARG A 177 9.55 14.04 12.57
CA ARG A 177 10.37 13.01 11.92
C ARG A 177 11.17 12.19 12.95
N ASN A 178 11.79 12.87 13.90
CA ASN A 178 12.61 12.23 14.94
C ASN A 178 11.77 11.44 15.95
N LEU A 179 10.56 11.90 16.26
CA LEU A 179 9.60 11.15 17.06
C LEU A 179 9.26 9.80 16.40
N ILE A 180 8.95 9.81 15.11
CA ILE A 180 8.61 8.60 14.36
C ILE A 180 9.82 7.67 14.27
N TRP A 181 11.01 8.22 14.01
CA TRP A 181 12.25 7.46 13.97
C TRP A 181 12.57 6.78 15.30
N GLN A 182 12.41 7.48 16.42
CA GLN A 182 12.61 6.91 17.75
C GLN A 182 11.61 5.79 18.05
N ILE A 183 10.33 5.98 17.75
CA ILE A 183 9.30 4.94 17.92
C ILE A 183 9.66 3.71 17.08
N TYR A 184 10.09 3.90 15.83
CA TYR A 184 10.54 2.81 14.96
C TYR A 184 11.72 2.05 15.58
N GLY A 185 12.74 2.77 16.08
CA GLY A 185 13.89 2.17 16.76
C GLY A 185 13.51 1.39 18.02
N ASP A 186 12.53 1.87 18.79
CA ASP A 186 12.01 1.15 19.96
C ASP A 186 11.26 -0.13 19.56
N ILE A 187 10.48 -0.12 18.48
CA ILE A 187 9.80 -1.30 17.95
C ILE A 187 10.83 -2.35 17.49
N GLU A 188 11.84 -1.94 16.72
CA GLU A 188 12.92 -2.83 16.25
C GLU A 188 13.73 -3.43 17.42
N ALA A 189 13.86 -2.70 18.52
CA ALA A 189 14.54 -3.16 19.74
C ALA A 189 13.64 -4.03 20.65
N GLY A 190 12.41 -4.35 20.25
CA GLY A 190 11.45 -5.12 21.07
C GLY A 190 10.80 -4.32 22.20
N ARG A 191 11.00 -3.00 22.25
CA ARG A 191 10.40 -2.07 23.22
C ARG A 191 9.16 -1.39 22.66
N THR A 192 8.33 -2.15 21.94
CA THR A 192 7.12 -1.66 21.26
C THR A 192 6.20 -0.91 22.22
N PRO A 193 5.90 0.39 21.94
CA PRO A 193 4.94 1.17 22.72
C PRO A 193 3.58 0.47 22.77
N GLU A 194 2.87 0.63 23.89
CA GLU A 194 1.59 -0.06 24.13
C GLU A 194 0.58 0.13 22.99
N PHE A 195 0.48 1.36 22.46
CA PHE A 195 -0.44 1.66 21.37
C PHE A 195 -0.16 0.88 20.09
N ALA A 196 1.09 0.47 19.85
CA ALA A 196 1.53 -0.22 18.65
C ALA A 196 1.57 -1.76 18.81
N ARG A 197 1.24 -2.31 19.98
CA ARG A 197 1.34 -3.76 20.24
C ARG A 197 0.32 -4.61 19.49
N VAL A 198 -0.89 -4.09 19.28
CA VAL A 198 -1.98 -4.83 18.62
C VAL A 198 -2.30 -4.20 17.27
N SER A 199 -2.76 -2.95 17.30
CA SER A 199 -3.17 -2.20 16.11
C SER A 199 -3.27 -0.72 16.47
N CYS A 200 -2.85 0.16 15.58
CA CYS A 200 -2.95 1.59 15.81
C CYS A 200 -3.39 2.37 14.57
N ASN A 201 -3.57 3.68 14.76
CA ASN A 201 -3.74 4.63 13.66
C ASN A 201 -2.85 5.86 13.93
N MET A 202 -2.79 6.78 12.97
CA MET A 202 -1.98 8.00 13.09
C MET A 202 -2.32 8.85 14.34
N ARG A 203 -3.57 8.79 14.80
CA ARG A 203 -4.02 9.50 16.00
C ARG A 203 -3.45 8.90 17.28
N SER A 204 -3.25 7.58 17.32
CA SER A 204 -2.58 6.91 18.44
C SER A 204 -1.16 7.43 18.65
N ILE A 205 -0.39 7.62 17.57
CA ILE A 205 0.96 8.20 17.64
C ILE A 205 0.92 9.62 18.20
N TYR A 206 -0.04 10.43 17.77
CA TYR A 206 -0.20 11.78 18.31
C TYR A 206 -0.58 11.77 19.79
N TYR A 207 -1.51 10.90 20.21
CA TYR A 207 -1.89 10.78 21.62
C TYR A 207 -0.76 10.30 22.51
N TYR A 208 0.16 9.49 21.98
CA TYR A 208 1.37 9.09 22.68
C TYR A 208 2.27 10.28 23.07
N ILE A 209 2.29 11.37 22.29
CA ILE A 209 3.14 12.55 22.53
C ILE A 209 2.36 13.82 22.92
N LYS A 210 1.02 13.78 22.90
CA LYS A 210 0.15 14.95 23.08
C LYS A 210 0.39 15.70 24.40
N THR A 211 0.65 14.98 25.49
CA THR A 211 0.93 15.57 26.80
C THR A 211 2.16 16.45 26.76
N VAL A 212 3.23 15.99 26.12
CA VAL A 212 4.50 16.70 25.95
C VAL A 212 4.32 17.94 25.09
N ILE A 213 3.59 17.83 23.98
CA ILE A 213 3.26 18.98 23.13
C ILE A 213 2.45 20.01 23.92
N ARG A 214 1.47 19.58 24.74
CA ARG A 214 0.63 20.47 25.54
C ARG A 214 1.42 21.18 26.64
N GLU A 215 2.24 20.45 27.38
CA GLU A 215 3.09 21.00 28.45
C GLU A 215 4.13 21.98 27.89
N GLN A 216 4.64 21.70 26.69
CA GLN A 216 5.63 22.52 25.99
C GLN A 216 5.02 23.38 24.89
N ALA A 217 3.71 23.66 24.91
CA ALA A 217 3.01 24.34 23.80
C ALA A 217 3.64 25.68 23.41
N SER A 218 4.22 26.39 24.37
CA SER A 218 4.92 27.66 24.14
C SER A 218 6.24 27.57 23.35
N LEU A 219 6.72 26.35 23.04
CA LEU A 219 7.84 26.09 22.13
C LEU A 219 7.40 25.98 20.67
N PHE A 220 6.17 25.55 20.42
CA PHE A 220 5.66 25.31 19.09
C PHE A 220 5.00 26.59 18.55
N SER A 221 5.14 26.81 17.24
CA SER A 221 4.45 27.90 16.56
C SER A 221 2.95 27.69 16.49
N ASP A 222 2.57 26.45 16.18
CA ASP A 222 1.22 25.93 16.13
C ASP A 222 1.22 24.52 16.75
N PRO A 223 0.89 24.40 18.06
CA PRO A 223 0.84 23.11 18.74
C PRO A 223 -0.19 22.14 18.14
N ASP A 224 -1.27 22.66 17.56
CA ASP A 224 -2.33 21.84 16.95
C ASP A 224 -1.88 21.31 15.58
N GLY A 225 -1.12 22.12 14.83
CA GLY A 225 -0.48 21.73 13.56
C GLY A 225 0.56 20.62 13.66
N VAL A 226 1.05 20.28 14.87
CA VAL A 226 2.02 19.18 15.06
C VAL A 226 1.43 17.82 14.64
N TYR A 227 0.11 17.64 14.75
CA TYR A 227 -0.56 16.43 14.24
C TYR A 227 -0.32 16.23 12.74
N ASP A 228 -0.49 17.30 11.95
CA ASP A 228 -0.28 17.27 10.51
C ASP A 228 1.19 17.04 10.16
N ASP A 229 2.12 17.59 10.95
CA ASP A 229 3.55 17.36 10.76
C ASP A 229 3.95 15.92 11.07
N ILE A 230 3.32 15.26 12.06
CA ILE A 230 3.49 13.82 12.30
C ILE A 230 2.99 13.02 11.09
N TYR A 231 1.80 13.34 10.58
CA TYR A 231 1.26 12.67 9.40
C TYR A 231 2.17 12.82 8.17
N LYS A 232 2.59 14.05 7.85
CA LYS A 232 3.48 14.34 6.72
C LYS A 232 4.86 13.71 6.89
N SER A 233 5.38 13.68 8.11
CA SER A 233 6.66 13.06 8.43
C SER A 233 6.62 11.55 8.25
N MET A 234 5.55 10.88 8.72
CA MET A 234 5.34 9.45 8.50
C MET A 234 5.29 9.15 7.01
N GLN A 235 4.45 9.89 6.26
CA GLN A 235 4.33 9.76 4.82
C GLN A 235 5.68 9.95 4.11
N ALA A 236 6.47 10.95 4.51
CA ALA A 236 7.77 11.21 3.92
C ALA A 236 8.74 10.03 4.16
N LEU A 237 8.80 9.52 5.39
CA LEU A 237 9.68 8.39 5.74
C LEU A 237 9.24 7.09 5.05
N VAL A 238 7.93 6.84 4.91
CA VAL A 238 7.38 5.71 4.14
C VAL A 238 7.74 5.81 2.67
N LEU A 239 7.47 6.96 2.03
CA LEU A 239 7.84 7.19 0.62
C LEU A 239 9.34 7.03 0.38
N SER A 240 10.13 7.38 1.40
CA SER A 240 11.57 7.24 1.37
C SER A 240 12.05 5.78 1.45
N GLY A 241 11.21 4.86 1.93
CA GLY A 241 11.50 3.43 2.08
C GLY A 241 12.26 3.08 3.36
N LEU A 242 12.44 4.05 4.26
CA LEU A 242 13.04 3.83 5.56
C LEU A 242 12.17 2.94 6.45
N LEU A 243 10.85 3.07 6.34
CA LEU A 243 9.87 2.38 7.14
C LEU A 243 8.57 2.18 6.35
N SER A 244 7.61 1.48 6.94
CA SER A 244 6.28 1.19 6.39
C SER A 244 5.22 1.39 7.47
N TYR A 245 3.96 1.56 7.06
CA TYR A 245 2.88 1.64 8.03
C TYR A 245 2.70 0.33 8.83
N LYS A 246 3.02 -0.80 8.19
CA LYS A 246 3.01 -2.14 8.80
C LYS A 246 4.01 -2.25 9.96
N ASP A 247 5.17 -1.59 9.87
CA ASP A 247 6.18 -1.61 10.95
C ASP A 247 5.65 -1.00 12.27
N PHE A 248 4.59 -0.21 12.22
CA PHE A 248 3.93 0.41 13.40
C PHE A 248 2.60 -0.28 13.77
N ASN A 249 2.24 -1.38 13.10
CA ASN A 249 0.90 -1.98 13.16
C ASN A 249 -0.21 -0.95 12.88
N ILE A 250 0.02 0.00 11.96
CA ILE A 250 -1.02 0.96 11.56
C ILE A 250 -2.03 0.24 10.65
N VAL A 251 -3.29 0.25 11.06
CA VAL A 251 -4.37 -0.39 10.32
C VAL A 251 -4.88 0.54 9.22
N ASP A 252 -4.96 -0.02 8.01
CA ASP A 252 -5.70 0.56 6.90
C ASP A 252 -7.18 0.24 7.05
N ASP A 253 -7.99 1.25 7.37
CA ASP A 253 -9.44 1.15 7.50
C ASP A 253 -10.11 0.71 6.18
N ARG A 254 -9.42 0.88 5.05
CA ARG A 254 -9.90 0.46 3.74
C ARG A 254 -9.55 -0.98 3.38
N ARG A 255 -8.85 -1.70 4.24
CA ARG A 255 -8.46 -3.10 4.02
C ARG A 255 -9.65 -4.03 3.81
N ALA A 256 -10.76 -3.76 4.50
CA ALA A 256 -12.00 -4.51 4.37
C ALA A 256 -12.63 -4.39 2.97
N TYR A 257 -12.24 -3.37 2.19
CA TYR A 257 -12.73 -3.13 0.84
C TYR A 257 -11.71 -3.51 -0.23
N ARG A 258 -10.83 -4.47 0.10
CA ARG A 258 -9.81 -5.01 -0.80
C ARG A 258 -9.97 -6.52 -0.92
N LEU A 259 -9.89 -7.02 -2.15
CA LEU A 259 -9.74 -8.43 -2.47
C LEU A 259 -8.38 -8.64 -3.12
N LEU A 260 -7.60 -9.57 -2.58
CA LEU A 260 -6.41 -10.10 -3.23
C LEU A 260 -6.72 -11.55 -3.63
N PRO A 261 -6.66 -11.90 -4.93
CA PRO A 261 -6.79 -13.28 -5.34
C PRO A 261 -5.58 -14.10 -4.82
N PRO A 262 -5.64 -15.44 -4.84
CA PRO A 262 -4.45 -16.25 -4.66
C PRO A 262 -3.36 -15.91 -5.71
N GLU A 263 -2.10 -16.25 -5.44
CA GLU A 263 -0.96 -15.99 -6.34
C GLU A 263 -1.18 -16.54 -7.76
N TYR A 264 -1.89 -17.66 -7.88
CA TYR A 264 -2.26 -18.25 -9.15
C TYR A 264 -3.39 -17.51 -9.90
N GLY A 265 -3.95 -16.43 -9.36
CA GLY A 265 -4.91 -15.57 -10.04
C GLY A 265 -4.28 -14.65 -11.09
N ASN A 266 -5.10 -13.72 -11.60
CA ASN A 266 -4.71 -12.61 -12.45
C ASN A 266 -4.23 -11.43 -11.58
N THR A 267 -3.07 -11.60 -10.96
CA THR A 267 -2.43 -10.64 -10.04
C THR A 267 -1.86 -9.40 -10.74
N ASN A 268 -2.00 -9.30 -12.07
CA ASN A 268 -1.59 -8.18 -12.90
C ASN A 268 -2.73 -7.18 -13.18
N VAL A 269 -3.95 -7.42 -12.67
CA VAL A 269 -5.12 -6.55 -12.89
C VAL A 269 -5.76 -6.13 -11.57
N ILE A 270 -6.08 -4.84 -11.43
CA ILE A 270 -6.88 -4.28 -10.33
C ILE A 270 -8.19 -3.71 -10.87
N LEU A 271 -9.31 -4.15 -10.31
CA LEU A 271 -10.60 -3.48 -10.40
C LEU A 271 -10.67 -2.43 -9.29
N LEU A 272 -10.62 -1.16 -9.67
CA LEU A 272 -10.67 -0.02 -8.76
C LEU A 272 -12.06 0.62 -8.82
N ALA A 273 -12.69 0.83 -7.67
CA ALA A 273 -13.93 1.60 -7.60
C ALA A 273 -13.88 2.65 -6.49
N GLU A 274 -14.68 3.70 -6.63
CA GLU A 274 -14.74 4.76 -5.63
C GLU A 274 -15.64 4.41 -4.44
N LYS A 275 -16.88 4.00 -4.71
CA LYS A 275 -17.96 3.95 -3.72
C LYS A 275 -18.05 2.60 -3.02
N ASP A 276 -18.32 2.62 -1.72
CA ASP A 276 -18.45 1.41 -0.90
C ASP A 276 -19.73 0.61 -1.23
N SER A 277 -20.76 1.25 -1.78
CA SER A 277 -21.93 0.57 -2.33
C SER A 277 -21.59 -0.46 -3.42
N PHE A 278 -20.42 -0.36 -4.06
CA PHE A 278 -19.99 -1.27 -5.11
C PHE A 278 -19.21 -2.49 -4.61
N VAL A 279 -18.91 -2.58 -3.30
CA VAL A 279 -18.06 -3.65 -2.72
C VAL A 279 -18.54 -5.04 -3.12
N GLY A 280 -19.83 -5.34 -2.90
CA GLY A 280 -20.38 -6.67 -3.21
C GLY A 280 -20.23 -7.03 -4.68
N ARG A 281 -20.60 -6.10 -5.58
CA ARG A 281 -20.52 -6.32 -7.03
C ARG A 281 -19.07 -6.45 -7.52
N PHE A 282 -18.16 -5.63 -7.01
CA PHE A 282 -16.75 -5.70 -7.41
C PHE A 282 -16.05 -6.93 -6.86
N PHE A 283 -16.40 -7.41 -5.67
CA PHE A 283 -15.85 -8.65 -5.12
C PHE A 283 -16.33 -9.87 -5.91
N GLU A 284 -17.59 -9.87 -6.34
CA GLU A 284 -18.13 -10.89 -7.24
C GLU A 284 -17.34 -10.91 -8.56
N LEU A 285 -17.17 -9.75 -9.21
CA LEU A 285 -16.42 -9.63 -10.46
C LEU A 285 -14.93 -10.00 -10.27
N GLY A 286 -14.29 -9.50 -9.21
CA GLY A 286 -12.91 -9.83 -8.89
C GLY A 286 -12.69 -11.32 -8.67
N SER A 287 -13.64 -11.98 -8.00
CA SER A 287 -13.62 -13.44 -7.81
C SER A 287 -13.87 -14.19 -9.12
N GLN A 288 -14.77 -13.71 -9.96
CA GLN A 288 -15.06 -14.29 -11.28
C GLN A 288 -13.82 -14.28 -12.19
N TYR A 289 -13.10 -13.16 -12.24
CA TYR A 289 -11.93 -12.99 -13.10
C TYR A 289 -10.60 -13.35 -12.41
N GLY A 290 -10.62 -13.65 -11.11
CA GLY A 290 -9.43 -13.89 -10.30
C GLY A 290 -8.51 -12.67 -10.20
N THR A 291 -9.06 -11.47 -10.20
CA THR A 291 -8.30 -10.20 -10.19
C THR A 291 -8.33 -9.54 -8.83
N MET A 292 -7.42 -8.59 -8.59
CA MET A 292 -7.48 -7.75 -7.40
C MET A 292 -8.67 -6.79 -7.46
N VAL A 293 -9.19 -6.42 -6.29
CA VAL A 293 -10.20 -5.38 -6.13
C VAL A 293 -9.74 -4.40 -5.07
N GLN A 294 -9.93 -3.12 -5.32
CA GLN A 294 -9.75 -2.07 -4.32
C GLN A 294 -10.87 -1.03 -4.45
N ILE A 295 -11.63 -0.84 -3.37
CA ILE A 295 -12.54 0.30 -3.26
C ILE A 295 -11.88 1.41 -2.45
N THR A 296 -11.84 2.63 -2.98
CA THR A 296 -11.03 3.71 -2.40
C THR A 296 -11.76 4.58 -1.39
N LYS A 297 -13.10 4.66 -1.44
CA LYS A 297 -13.92 5.59 -0.63
C LYS A 297 -13.43 7.04 -0.76
N GLY A 298 -13.38 7.51 -2.01
CA GLY A 298 -12.83 8.81 -2.39
C GLY A 298 -11.35 8.75 -2.75
N LEU A 299 -10.60 9.80 -2.45
CA LEU A 299 -9.18 9.89 -2.83
C LEU A 299 -8.33 8.81 -2.13
N SER A 300 -7.49 8.11 -2.89
CA SER A 300 -6.54 7.13 -2.36
C SER A 300 -5.55 7.77 -1.38
N SER A 301 -5.16 7.08 -0.31
CA SER A 301 -4.07 7.50 0.58
C SER A 301 -2.78 6.72 0.27
N ILE A 302 -1.63 7.20 0.75
CA ILE A 302 -0.37 6.44 0.65
C ILE A 302 -0.39 5.23 1.58
N LEU A 303 -1.05 5.31 2.75
CA LEU A 303 -1.29 4.16 3.62
C LEU A 303 -1.94 3.01 2.84
N MET A 304 -3.02 3.29 2.10
CA MET A 304 -3.73 2.28 1.32
C MET A 304 -2.86 1.66 0.22
N ALA A 305 -2.05 2.47 -0.47
CA ALA A 305 -1.14 1.96 -1.49
C ALA A 305 0.03 1.16 -0.88
N ASP A 306 0.54 1.59 0.28
CA ASP A 306 1.64 0.93 0.99
C ASP A 306 1.21 -0.43 1.53
N THR A 307 0.04 -0.53 2.17
CA THR A 307 -0.50 -1.79 2.66
C THR A 307 -0.83 -2.74 1.52
N LEU A 308 -1.42 -2.24 0.43
CA LEU A 308 -1.68 -3.06 -0.77
C LEU A 308 -0.40 -3.68 -1.33
N LEU A 309 0.64 -2.88 -1.57
CA LEU A 309 1.91 -3.37 -2.12
C LEU A 309 2.61 -4.35 -1.16
N THR A 310 2.46 -4.12 0.14
CA THR A 310 3.01 -5.00 1.17
C THR A 310 2.33 -6.36 1.16
N GLU A 311 0.99 -6.38 1.11
CA GLU A 311 0.23 -7.63 1.02
C GLU A 311 0.43 -8.36 -0.30
N MET A 312 0.54 -7.64 -1.43
CA MET A 312 0.88 -8.24 -2.73
C MET A 312 2.22 -8.96 -2.65
N PHE A 313 3.24 -8.30 -2.10
CA PHE A 313 4.57 -8.87 -1.95
C PHE A 313 4.57 -10.11 -1.04
N GLU A 314 3.87 -10.03 0.09
CA GLU A 314 3.76 -11.14 1.05
C GLU A 314 2.95 -12.31 0.50
N SER A 315 1.99 -12.03 -0.38
CA SER A 315 1.21 -13.04 -1.10
C SER A 315 1.98 -13.67 -2.28
N GLY A 316 3.28 -13.39 -2.43
CA GLY A 316 4.13 -13.97 -3.47
C GLY A 316 3.91 -13.38 -4.86
N TYR A 317 3.27 -12.21 -4.98
CA TYR A 317 2.97 -11.66 -6.30
C TYR A 317 4.24 -11.23 -7.02
N ASP A 318 4.29 -11.48 -8.33
CA ASP A 318 5.36 -10.99 -9.18
C ASP A 318 5.26 -9.46 -9.37
N MET A 319 6.08 -8.75 -8.60
CA MET A 319 6.16 -7.29 -8.61
C MET A 319 6.80 -6.72 -9.89
N ASN A 320 7.33 -7.57 -10.79
CA ASN A 320 7.79 -7.16 -12.11
C ASN A 320 6.68 -7.08 -13.14
N LYS A 321 5.52 -7.71 -12.90
CA LYS A 321 4.43 -7.69 -13.87
C LYS A 321 3.90 -6.28 -14.09
N GLN A 322 3.46 -6.03 -15.32
CA GLN A 322 2.79 -4.79 -15.65
C GLN A 322 1.38 -4.82 -15.07
N LEU A 323 1.08 -3.87 -14.19
CA LEU A 323 -0.21 -3.72 -13.53
C LEU A 323 -1.17 -2.93 -14.41
N SER A 324 -2.32 -3.51 -14.71
CA SER A 324 -3.44 -2.84 -15.36
C SER A 324 -4.46 -2.41 -14.31
N ILE A 325 -4.83 -1.12 -14.31
CA ILE A 325 -5.84 -0.58 -13.40
C ILE A 325 -7.09 -0.29 -14.22
N LEU A 326 -8.19 -0.96 -13.89
CA LEU A 326 -9.50 -0.72 -14.49
C LEU A 326 -10.36 0.04 -13.47
N SER A 327 -10.78 1.25 -13.80
CA SER A 327 -11.47 2.17 -12.87
C SER A 327 -12.97 2.26 -13.12
N PHE A 328 -13.73 2.34 -12.03
CA PHE A 328 -15.15 2.66 -12.02
C PHE A 328 -15.43 3.72 -10.95
N CYS A 329 -15.44 4.96 -11.38
CA CYS A 329 -15.67 6.14 -10.55
C CYS A 329 -16.68 7.04 -11.25
N ASP A 330 -17.14 8.08 -10.55
CA ASP A 330 -17.97 9.09 -11.21
C ASP A 330 -17.22 9.68 -12.41
N PHE A 331 -17.93 9.86 -13.53
CA PHE A 331 -17.35 10.46 -14.72
C PHE A 331 -17.41 11.98 -14.62
N ASP A 332 -16.57 12.50 -13.74
CA ASP A 332 -16.40 13.91 -13.44
C ASP A 332 -14.92 14.20 -13.08
N PRO A 333 -14.55 15.46 -12.81
CA PRO A 333 -13.17 15.80 -12.44
C PRO A 333 -12.67 15.11 -11.16
N ALA A 334 -13.54 14.92 -10.16
CA ALA A 334 -13.18 14.33 -8.88
C ALA A 334 -12.98 12.82 -8.99
N GLY A 335 -13.94 12.10 -9.55
CA GLY A 335 -13.89 10.67 -9.82
C GLY A 335 -12.74 10.31 -10.77
N SER A 336 -12.48 11.14 -11.79
CA SER A 336 -11.31 10.95 -12.68
C SER A 336 -9.97 11.11 -11.94
N SER A 337 -9.91 11.90 -10.87
CA SER A 337 -8.68 12.09 -10.10
C SER A 337 -8.30 10.86 -9.26
N ILE A 338 -9.27 10.05 -8.84
CA ILE A 338 -9.07 8.92 -7.92
C ILE A 338 -8.07 7.87 -8.46
N PRO A 339 -8.29 7.24 -9.63
CA PRO A 339 -7.34 6.27 -10.16
C PRO A 339 -5.98 6.89 -10.49
N TYR A 340 -5.96 8.17 -10.86
CA TYR A 340 -4.71 8.89 -11.12
C TYR A 340 -3.87 9.04 -9.84
N HIS A 341 -4.48 9.48 -8.74
CA HIS A 341 -3.80 9.58 -7.45
C HIS A 341 -3.37 8.21 -6.90
N PHE A 342 -4.21 7.18 -7.09
CA PHE A 342 -3.85 5.82 -6.71
C PHE A 342 -2.59 5.34 -7.44
N ALA A 343 -2.55 5.47 -8.76
CA ALA A 343 -1.37 5.14 -9.55
C ALA A 343 -0.15 6.02 -9.19
N LYS A 344 -0.37 7.31 -8.86
CA LYS A 344 0.70 8.21 -8.39
C LYS A 344 1.30 7.71 -7.08
N HIS A 345 0.49 7.25 -6.13
CA HIS A 345 0.97 6.71 -4.85
C HIS A 345 1.73 5.40 -5.05
N LEU A 346 1.23 4.48 -5.89
CA LEU A 346 1.95 3.27 -6.27
C LEU A 346 3.34 3.61 -6.86
N ARG A 347 3.40 4.57 -7.79
CA ARG A 347 4.66 5.05 -8.38
C ARG A 347 5.59 5.72 -7.37
N ALA A 348 5.05 6.47 -6.42
CA ALA A 348 5.83 7.14 -5.38
C ALA A 348 6.45 6.13 -4.39
N LEU A 349 5.74 5.04 -4.11
CA LEU A 349 6.27 3.85 -3.42
C LEU A 349 7.16 2.99 -4.33
N GLY A 350 7.29 3.42 -5.58
CA GLY A 350 8.18 2.93 -6.60
C GLY A 350 7.58 1.85 -7.50
N PHE A 351 6.35 1.40 -7.30
CA PHE A 351 5.69 0.51 -8.26
C PHE A 351 5.39 1.27 -9.55
N SER A 352 6.35 1.25 -10.48
CA SER A 352 6.33 2.07 -11.70
C SER A 352 5.77 1.35 -12.90
N ASN A 353 5.68 0.01 -12.85
CA ASN A 353 5.22 -0.80 -13.97
C ASN A 353 3.68 -0.81 -14.06
N ILE A 354 3.10 0.37 -14.25
CA ILE A 354 1.66 0.56 -14.41
C ILE A 354 1.39 0.78 -15.89
N ARG A 355 0.51 -0.05 -16.49
CA ARG A 355 0.07 0.09 -17.87
C ARG A 355 -0.59 1.45 -18.06
N ASN A 356 -0.21 2.14 -19.12
CA ASN A 356 -0.88 3.36 -19.53
C ASN A 356 -1.81 3.09 -20.71
N PHE A 357 -2.95 3.77 -20.76
CA PHE A 357 -4.01 3.59 -21.73
C PHE A 357 -4.28 4.90 -22.47
N ALA A 358 -4.28 4.85 -23.80
CA ALA A 358 -4.63 5.98 -24.67
C ALA A 358 -6.15 6.00 -24.96
N GLN A 359 -6.99 5.72 -23.95
CA GLN A 359 -8.43 5.53 -24.15
C GLN A 359 -9.15 6.78 -24.66
N TYR A 360 -8.61 7.98 -24.41
CA TYR A 360 -9.17 9.25 -24.88
C TYR A 360 -8.30 9.93 -25.94
N GLY A 361 -7.31 9.21 -26.48
CA GLY A 361 -6.31 9.74 -27.39
C GLY A 361 -4.90 9.71 -26.81
N ALA A 362 -3.96 10.27 -27.56
CA ALA A 362 -2.53 10.25 -27.25
C ALA A 362 -1.92 11.66 -27.13
N VAL A 363 -2.76 12.71 -27.03
CA VAL A 363 -2.29 14.09 -26.99
C VAL A 363 -1.64 14.39 -25.64
N VAL A 364 -0.53 15.12 -25.70
CA VAL A 364 0.18 15.67 -24.55
C VAL A 364 0.27 17.18 -24.73
N ASP A 365 -0.09 17.91 -23.69
CA ASP A 365 -0.06 19.37 -23.64
C ASP A 365 0.53 19.86 -22.32
N TYR A 366 0.85 21.15 -22.23
CA TYR A 366 1.40 21.78 -21.04
C TYR A 366 0.61 23.05 -20.72
N ARG A 367 0.11 23.15 -19.48
CA ARG A 367 -0.47 24.38 -18.94
C ARG A 367 0.57 25.09 -18.09
N GLU A 368 0.72 26.38 -18.28
CA GLU A 368 1.51 27.21 -17.37
C GLU A 368 0.65 27.65 -16.18
N GLU A 369 1.16 27.48 -14.96
CA GLU A 369 0.53 27.94 -13.74
C GLU A 369 0.94 29.38 -13.40
N GLU A 370 0.27 30.00 -12.43
CA GLU A 370 0.50 31.40 -12.05
C GLU A 370 1.94 31.67 -11.58
N ASP A 371 2.62 30.65 -11.08
CA ASP A 371 4.02 30.70 -10.65
C ASP A 371 5.03 30.44 -11.79
N GLY A 372 4.54 30.28 -13.03
CA GLY A 372 5.35 29.94 -14.21
C GLY A 372 5.66 28.44 -14.35
N THR A 373 5.16 27.59 -13.45
CA THR A 373 5.38 26.15 -13.52
C THR A 373 4.57 25.53 -14.65
N LYS A 374 5.21 24.73 -15.51
CA LYS A 374 4.52 24.01 -16.58
C LYS A 374 4.01 22.66 -16.09
N VAL A 375 2.69 22.50 -16.04
CA VAL A 375 2.00 21.26 -15.69
C VAL A 375 1.64 20.49 -16.95
N LYS A 376 2.20 19.28 -17.07
CA LYS A 376 1.90 18.35 -18.16
C LYS A 376 0.49 17.79 -18.02
N ARG A 377 -0.27 17.81 -19.11
CA ARG A 377 -1.59 17.21 -19.26
C ARG A 377 -1.52 16.16 -20.36
N SER A 378 -2.01 14.95 -20.11
CA SER A 378 -1.95 13.87 -21.09
C SER A 378 -3.25 13.09 -21.12
N GLN A 379 -3.72 12.80 -22.33
CA GLN A 379 -4.84 11.88 -22.57
C GLN A 379 -4.45 10.42 -22.32
N ILE A 380 -3.15 10.13 -22.23
CA ILE A 380 -2.63 8.84 -21.81
C ILE A 380 -2.77 8.73 -20.29
N ARG A 381 -3.56 7.77 -19.83
CA ARG A 381 -3.98 7.60 -18.44
C ARG A 381 -3.34 6.36 -17.82
N PRO A 382 -3.05 6.35 -16.51
CA PRO A 382 -2.57 5.17 -15.81
C PRO A 382 -3.68 4.16 -15.46
N CYS A 383 -4.87 4.35 -16.05
CA CYS A 383 -6.06 3.55 -15.80
C CYS A 383 -6.89 3.50 -17.09
N LEU A 384 -7.71 2.46 -17.18
CA LEU A 384 -8.73 2.27 -18.19
C LEU A 384 -10.09 2.37 -17.51
N ASP A 385 -10.94 3.30 -17.93
CA ASP A 385 -12.27 3.41 -17.34
C ASP A 385 -13.14 2.25 -17.86
N ILE A 386 -13.73 1.50 -16.93
CA ILE A 386 -14.52 0.30 -17.25
C ILE A 386 -15.71 0.71 -18.11
N VAL A 387 -16.40 1.79 -17.77
CA VAL A 387 -17.46 2.37 -18.60
C VAL A 387 -17.09 3.82 -18.88
N ALA A 388 -16.76 4.15 -20.13
CA ALA A 388 -16.56 5.53 -20.56
C ALA A 388 -17.82 6.03 -21.27
N PRO A 389 -18.17 7.33 -21.19
CA PRO A 389 -19.37 7.85 -21.85
C PRO A 389 -19.39 7.67 -23.37
N LYS A 390 -18.22 7.57 -24.00
CA LYS A 390 -18.08 7.28 -25.43
C LYS A 390 -18.50 5.85 -25.81
N ASP A 391 -18.57 4.96 -24.83
CA ASP A 391 -18.97 3.56 -25.01
C ASP A 391 -20.51 3.43 -24.96
N LEU A 392 -21.22 4.49 -24.57
CA LEU A 392 -22.67 4.51 -24.45
C LEU A 392 -23.34 5.15 -25.67
N PRO A 393 -24.55 4.68 -26.06
CA PRO A 393 -25.38 5.40 -27.01
C PRO A 393 -25.63 6.85 -26.59
N VAL A 394 -25.72 7.75 -27.56
CA VAL A 394 -25.87 9.20 -27.30
C VAL A 394 -27.12 9.49 -26.48
N GLU A 395 -28.22 8.78 -26.76
CA GLU A 395 -29.51 8.92 -26.09
C GLU A 395 -29.43 8.51 -24.62
N VAL A 396 -28.72 7.42 -24.33
CA VAL A 396 -28.47 6.95 -22.97
C VAL A 396 -27.66 7.99 -22.21
N ARG A 397 -26.57 8.44 -22.81
CA ARG A 397 -25.66 9.43 -22.24
C ARG A 397 -26.37 10.74 -21.89
N ASP A 398 -27.21 11.23 -22.80
CA ASP A 398 -27.97 12.46 -22.59
C ASP A 398 -29.05 12.32 -21.52
N LYS A 399 -29.58 11.11 -21.31
CA LYS A 399 -30.56 10.81 -20.25
C LYS A 399 -29.93 10.74 -18.86
N ILE A 400 -28.70 10.23 -18.74
CA ILE A 400 -28.07 9.95 -17.43
C ILE A 400 -27.11 11.05 -16.96
N LYS A 401 -26.75 12.00 -17.82
CA LYS A 401 -25.90 13.13 -17.45
C LYS A 401 -26.63 14.12 -16.56
N HIS A 402 -25.87 14.81 -15.71
CA HIS A 402 -26.35 15.92 -14.91
C HIS A 402 -25.38 17.09 -15.02
N ARG A 403 -25.86 18.32 -14.84
CA ARG A 403 -25.00 19.51 -14.88
C ARG A 403 -24.11 19.61 -13.66
N LEU A 404 -22.86 19.99 -13.88
CA LEU A 404 -21.94 20.42 -12.85
C LEU A 404 -22.34 21.81 -12.33
N SER A 405 -22.07 22.06 -11.04
CA SER A 405 -22.23 23.39 -10.46
C SER A 405 -21.23 24.37 -11.07
N ALA A 406 -21.54 25.68 -11.06
CA ALA A 406 -20.66 26.71 -11.62
C ALA A 406 -19.25 26.68 -10.99
N ASP A 407 -19.18 26.49 -9.67
CA ASP A 407 -17.91 26.44 -8.92
C ASP A 407 -17.01 25.27 -9.37
N ILE A 408 -17.60 24.11 -9.65
CA ILE A 408 -16.85 22.95 -10.15
C ILE A 408 -16.49 23.17 -11.61
N ARG A 409 -17.45 23.58 -12.44
CA ARG A 409 -17.26 23.79 -13.87
C ARG A 409 -16.13 24.77 -14.19
N ASP A 410 -16.06 25.87 -13.46
CA ASP A 410 -15.12 26.95 -13.76
C ASP A 410 -13.75 26.74 -13.10
N ASN A 411 -13.59 25.66 -12.32
CA ASN A 411 -12.32 25.23 -11.75
C ASN A 411 -11.31 24.82 -12.86
N PRO A 412 -10.02 25.20 -12.75
CA PRO A 412 -8.98 24.77 -13.68
C PRO A 412 -8.84 23.25 -13.84
N SER A 413 -9.08 22.48 -12.78
CA SER A 413 -9.02 21.01 -12.82
C SER A 413 -10.09 20.39 -13.72
N THR A 414 -11.26 21.03 -13.83
CA THR A 414 -12.34 20.60 -14.73
C THR A 414 -11.96 20.83 -16.19
N LYS A 415 -11.26 21.93 -16.49
CA LYS A 415 -10.73 22.16 -17.86
C LYS A 415 -9.70 21.11 -18.23
N ASP A 416 -8.84 20.72 -17.30
CA ASP A 416 -7.86 19.66 -17.52
C ASP A 416 -8.55 18.31 -17.72
N TRP A 417 -9.54 17.98 -16.88
CA TRP A 417 -10.36 16.78 -17.04
C TRP A 417 -11.05 16.74 -18.42
N ALA A 418 -11.67 17.83 -18.84
CA ALA A 418 -12.34 17.92 -20.14
C ALA A 418 -11.35 17.75 -21.30
N PHE A 419 -10.16 18.34 -21.22
CA PHE A 419 -9.08 18.14 -22.20
C PHE A 419 -8.63 16.67 -22.26
N ILE A 420 -8.46 16.04 -21.09
CA ILE A 420 -7.97 14.67 -20.96
C ILE A 420 -8.98 13.66 -21.48
N THR A 421 -10.27 13.86 -21.21
CA THR A 421 -11.33 12.86 -21.42
C THR A 421 -12.24 13.15 -22.60
N GLY A 422 -12.23 14.38 -23.11
CA GLY A 422 -13.25 14.87 -24.05
C GLY A 422 -14.56 15.29 -23.36
N GLY A 423 -14.60 15.27 -22.02
CA GLY A 423 -15.83 15.37 -21.23
C GLY A 423 -16.80 14.24 -21.55
N ILE A 424 -18.09 14.42 -21.21
CA ILE A 424 -19.12 13.41 -21.49
C ILE A 424 -19.25 13.13 -22.98
N THR A 425 -19.12 14.15 -23.83
CA THR A 425 -19.33 13.99 -25.27
C THR A 425 -18.26 13.13 -25.94
N GLY A 426 -17.11 12.91 -25.27
CA GLY A 426 -15.93 12.28 -25.86
C GLY A 426 -15.29 13.12 -26.96
N THR A 427 -15.80 14.34 -27.15
CA THR A 427 -15.40 15.29 -28.19
C THR A 427 -15.28 16.67 -27.53
N GLY A 428 -14.10 17.29 -27.69
CA GLY A 428 -13.84 18.65 -27.23
C GLY A 428 -13.67 18.82 -25.71
N ASN A 429 -13.63 20.08 -25.27
CA ASN A 429 -13.42 20.45 -23.87
C ASN A 429 -14.76 20.62 -23.13
N ASN A 430 -15.66 19.64 -23.19
CA ASN A 430 -16.95 19.73 -22.48
C ASN A 430 -16.74 19.64 -20.96
N LYS A 431 -17.11 20.72 -20.27
CA LYS A 431 -16.98 20.90 -18.82
C LYS A 431 -18.33 21.05 -18.10
N GLU A 432 -19.44 20.96 -18.82
CA GLU A 432 -20.76 21.34 -18.30
C GLU A 432 -21.46 20.21 -17.54
N ASP A 433 -21.23 18.97 -17.96
CA ASP A 433 -22.01 17.82 -17.53
C ASP A 433 -21.11 16.71 -16.94
N ALA A 434 -21.64 15.93 -15.99
CA ALA A 434 -21.04 14.77 -15.34
C ALA A 434 -22.00 13.56 -15.32
N ILE A 435 -21.47 12.35 -15.08
CA ILE A 435 -22.29 11.12 -14.93
C ILE A 435 -21.88 10.41 -13.64
N SER A 436 -22.87 10.09 -12.81
CA SER A 436 -22.65 9.30 -11.60
C SER A 436 -22.38 7.83 -11.95
N SER A 437 -21.42 7.20 -11.29
CA SER A 437 -21.07 5.79 -11.47
C SER A 437 -22.24 4.83 -11.21
N GLU A 438 -23.17 5.19 -10.33
CA GLU A 438 -24.40 4.42 -10.09
C GLU A 438 -25.27 4.31 -11.35
N MET A 439 -25.30 5.38 -12.17
CA MET A 439 -26.04 5.38 -13.44
C MET A 439 -25.31 4.54 -14.51
N LEU A 440 -24.02 4.25 -14.32
CA LEU A 440 -23.21 3.42 -15.20
C LEU A 440 -23.27 1.93 -14.84
N LEU A 441 -23.78 1.56 -13.66
CA LEU A 441 -23.85 0.17 -13.19
C LEU A 441 -24.50 -0.81 -14.18
N PRO A 442 -25.61 -0.47 -14.87
CA PRO A 442 -26.23 -1.39 -15.84
C PRO A 442 -25.29 -1.79 -16.98
N TYR A 443 -24.30 -0.96 -17.29
CA TYR A 443 -23.36 -1.16 -18.41
C TYR A 443 -22.03 -1.77 -17.96
N LEU A 444 -21.85 -1.98 -16.64
CA LEU A 444 -20.58 -2.40 -16.05
C LEU A 444 -20.10 -3.77 -16.57
N ALA A 445 -20.97 -4.78 -16.58
CA ALA A 445 -20.57 -6.16 -16.86
C ALA A 445 -20.08 -6.36 -18.29
N GLU A 446 -20.87 -5.92 -19.28
CA GLU A 446 -20.55 -6.03 -20.70
C GLU A 446 -19.26 -5.28 -21.05
N ASN A 447 -19.14 -4.03 -20.56
CA ASN A 447 -17.94 -3.24 -20.83
C ASN A 447 -16.70 -3.77 -20.10
N LEU A 448 -16.87 -4.32 -18.89
CA LEU A 448 -15.77 -4.96 -18.18
C LEU A 448 -15.28 -6.18 -18.94
N GLU A 449 -16.17 -7.07 -19.37
CA GLU A 449 -15.82 -8.28 -20.12
C GLU A 449 -14.99 -7.93 -21.37
N ALA A 450 -15.46 -6.99 -22.18
CA ALA A 450 -14.76 -6.55 -23.39
C ALA A 450 -13.36 -5.98 -23.11
N LYS A 451 -13.17 -5.27 -21.98
CA LYS A 451 -11.92 -4.58 -21.65
C LYS A 451 -10.95 -5.43 -20.83
N ILE A 452 -11.44 -6.36 -20.01
CA ILE A 452 -10.62 -7.14 -19.08
C ILE A 452 -9.96 -8.32 -19.77
N HIS A 453 -10.65 -9.01 -20.68
CA HIS A 453 -10.15 -10.23 -21.33
C HIS A 453 -8.77 -10.08 -21.98
N PRO A 454 -8.45 -9.00 -22.71
CA PRO A 454 -7.13 -8.80 -23.29
C PRO A 454 -6.01 -8.54 -22.27
N LEU A 455 -6.37 -8.33 -21.00
CA LEU A 455 -5.45 -7.98 -19.91
C LEU A 455 -5.15 -9.15 -18.98
N LEU A 456 -5.93 -10.24 -19.05
CA LEU A 456 -5.77 -11.39 -18.18
C LEU A 456 -4.61 -12.28 -18.66
N ASP A 457 -3.75 -12.69 -17.72
CA ASP A 457 -2.73 -13.72 -17.98
C ASP A 457 -3.39 -15.10 -18.11
N LYS A 458 -4.49 -15.32 -17.38
CA LYS A 458 -5.21 -16.59 -17.27
C LYS A 458 -6.69 -16.38 -17.56
N LYS A 459 -7.27 -17.31 -18.32
CA LYS A 459 -8.70 -17.30 -18.59
C LYS A 459 -9.51 -17.48 -17.29
N PRO A 460 -10.68 -16.83 -17.15
CA PRO A 460 -11.50 -16.90 -15.94
C PRO A 460 -11.88 -18.33 -15.53
N GLU A 461 -12.15 -19.20 -16.52
CA GLU A 461 -12.55 -20.59 -16.26
C GLU A 461 -11.41 -21.40 -15.62
N THR A 462 -10.16 -21.11 -16.01
CA THR A 462 -8.98 -21.75 -15.43
C THR A 462 -8.83 -21.37 -13.96
N PHE A 463 -9.06 -20.09 -13.63
CA PHE A 463 -9.03 -19.62 -12.24
C PHE A 463 -10.15 -20.26 -11.40
N GLY A 464 -11.39 -20.24 -11.89
CA GLY A 464 -12.54 -20.83 -11.19
C GLY A 464 -12.34 -22.32 -10.90
N ARG A 465 -11.79 -23.07 -11.85
CA ARG A 465 -11.44 -24.50 -11.64
C ARG A 465 -10.37 -24.67 -10.57
N GLN A 466 -9.29 -23.90 -10.60
CA GLN A 466 -8.22 -23.98 -9.59
C GLN A 466 -8.71 -23.56 -8.19
N LEU A 467 -9.58 -22.56 -8.11
CA LEU A 467 -10.19 -22.13 -6.87
C LEU A 467 -11.08 -23.23 -6.28
N ASN A 468 -11.97 -23.81 -7.09
CA ASN A 468 -12.81 -24.93 -6.67
C ASN A 468 -11.98 -26.14 -6.23
N TYR A 469 -10.91 -26.45 -6.94
CA TYR A 469 -9.98 -27.51 -6.55
C TYR A 469 -9.31 -27.22 -5.21
N SER A 470 -8.87 -25.98 -4.98
CA SER A 470 -8.23 -25.56 -3.73
C SER A 470 -9.20 -25.62 -2.54
N TYR A 471 -10.46 -25.21 -2.73
CA TYR A 471 -11.51 -25.34 -1.72
C TYR A 471 -11.79 -26.81 -1.41
N LEU A 472 -11.99 -27.63 -2.44
CA LEU A 472 -12.23 -29.06 -2.27
C LEU A 472 -11.08 -29.72 -1.51
N HIS A 473 -9.83 -29.44 -1.90
CA HIS A 473 -8.63 -29.96 -1.25
C HIS A 473 -8.56 -29.53 0.23
N ARG A 474 -8.89 -28.28 0.55
CA ARG A 474 -8.96 -27.78 1.92
C ARG A 474 -10.03 -28.49 2.73
N THR A 475 -11.25 -28.61 2.20
CA THR A 475 -12.37 -29.29 2.88
C THR A 475 -12.05 -30.77 3.12
N ILE A 476 -11.45 -31.46 2.15
CA ILE A 476 -10.98 -32.83 2.32
C ILE A 476 -9.93 -32.91 3.43
N ARG A 477 -8.95 -31.99 3.45
CA ARG A 477 -7.93 -31.96 4.51
C ARG A 477 -8.54 -31.72 5.90
N GLU A 478 -9.46 -30.78 6.03
CA GLU A 478 -10.17 -30.48 7.29
C GLU A 478 -11.00 -31.69 7.74
N TYR A 479 -11.68 -32.36 6.82
CA TYR A 479 -12.43 -33.58 7.09
C TYR A 479 -11.54 -34.73 7.57
N ILE A 480 -10.42 -34.99 6.88
CA ILE A 480 -9.43 -36.00 7.28
C ILE A 480 -8.86 -35.64 8.66
N GLY A 481 -8.45 -34.38 8.87
CA GLY A 481 -7.95 -33.91 10.16
C GLY A 481 -8.92 -34.16 11.31
N ALA A 482 -10.20 -33.84 11.11
CA ALA A 482 -11.25 -34.09 12.10
C ALA A 482 -11.44 -35.60 12.39
N ARG A 483 -11.41 -36.46 11.36
CA ARG A 483 -11.49 -37.92 11.50
C ARG A 483 -10.31 -38.49 12.29
N VAL A 484 -9.11 -37.99 11.99
CA VAL A 484 -7.85 -38.32 12.65
C VAL A 484 -7.89 -37.97 14.14
N GLU A 485 -8.37 -36.77 14.47
CA GLU A 485 -8.52 -36.32 15.87
C GLU A 485 -9.52 -37.16 16.66
N LEU A 486 -10.54 -37.71 16.00
CA LEU A 486 -11.54 -38.59 16.59
C LEU A 486 -11.09 -40.05 16.69
N GLY A 487 -9.87 -40.39 16.28
CA GLY A 487 -9.32 -41.75 16.35
C GLY A 487 -9.88 -42.71 15.29
N HIS A 488 -10.61 -42.22 14.30
CA HIS A 488 -11.17 -43.01 13.19
C HIS A 488 -10.18 -43.18 12.03
N TRP A 489 -8.92 -43.51 12.34
CA TRP A 489 -7.86 -43.65 11.33
C TRP A 489 -8.11 -44.82 10.36
N ASP A 490 -8.72 -45.90 10.84
CA ASP A 490 -8.94 -47.12 10.05
C ASP A 490 -10.14 -47.00 9.08
N ASP A 491 -10.94 -45.93 9.21
CA ASP A 491 -12.14 -45.68 8.39
C ASP A 491 -11.95 -44.52 7.39
N VAL A 492 -10.70 -44.06 7.16
CA VAL A 492 -10.36 -43.11 6.09
C VAL A 492 -10.07 -43.91 4.81
N PRO A 493 -10.89 -43.79 3.75
CA PRO A 493 -10.76 -44.60 2.53
C PRO A 493 -9.43 -44.48 1.81
#